data_AF-A0A392UDK0-F1
#
_entry.id   AF-A0A392UDK0-F1
#
_cell.length_a   1.000
_cell.length_b   1.000
_cell.length_c   1.000
_cell.angle_alpha   90.00
_cell.angle_beta   90.00
_cell.angle_gamma   90.00
#
_symmetry.space_group_name_H-M   'P 1'
#
loop_
_entity.id
_entity.type
_entity.pdbx_description
1 polymer ?
#
loop_
_entity_poly.entity_id
_entity_poly.type
_entity_poly.pdbx_seq_one_letter_code
_entity_poly.pdbx_strand_id
1 'polypeptide(L)' 'MSAAELGRLKEQLEELLEKRFVRSSVSPWGALVLLVKKKDG' A
#
# COMPACT_ATOMS: atom_id res chain seq x y z
N MET A 1 -11.00 3.20 7.27
CA MET A 1 -10.85 2.04 6.35
C MET A 1 -11.62 0.87 6.92
N SER A 2 -12.43 0.22 6.09
CA SER A 2 -13.04 -1.06 6.43
C SER A 2 -11.97 -2.15 6.57
N ALA A 3 -12.28 -3.24 7.27
CA ALA A 3 -11.38 -4.38 7.40
C ALA A 3 -10.96 -4.96 6.03
N ALA A 4 -11.85 -4.93 5.05
CA ALA A 4 -11.59 -5.41 3.69
C ALA A 4 -10.60 -4.52 2.93
N GLU A 5 -10.69 -3.19 3.07
CA GLU A 5 -9.72 -2.26 2.46
C GLU A 5 -8.34 -2.41 3.07
N LEU A 6 -8.25 -2.65 4.38
CA LEU A 6 -6.98 -2.86 5.07
C LEU A 6 -6.28 -4.16 4.64
N GLY A 7 -7.05 -5.23 4.40
CA GLY A 7 -6.51 -6.48 3.87
C GLY A 7 -5.86 -6.29 2.50
N ARG A 8 -6.57 -5.65 1.57
CA ARG A 8 -6.04 -5.36 0.22
C ARG A 8 -4.82 -4.45 0.25
N LEU A 9 -4.81 -3.44 1.13
CA LEU A 9 -3.67 -2.55 1.27
C LEU A 9 -2.42 -3.31 1.73
N LYS A 10 -2.56 -4.27 2.66
CA LYS A 10 -1.45 -5.11 3.11
C LYS A 10 -0.91 -5.99 2.00
N GLU A 11 -1.78 -6.67 1.25
CA GLU A 11 -1.39 -7.51 0.10
C GLU A 11 -0.60 -6.71 -0.95
N GLN A 12 -1.08 -5.51 -1.29
CA GLN A 12 -0.36 -4.63 -2.24
C GLN A 12 0.99 -4.17 -1.69
N LEU A 13 1.08 -3.88 -0.39
CA LEU A 13 2.33 -3.43 0.23
C LEU A 13 3.37 -4.57 0.27
N GLU A 14 2.94 -5.80 0.55
CA GLU A 14 3.78 -7.00 0.50
C GLU A 14 4.35 -7.23 -0.90
N GLU A 15 3.54 -7.10 -1.96
CA GLU A 15 3.99 -7.19 -3.35
C GLU A 15 5.03 -6.11 -3.69
N LEU A 16 4.82 -4.87 -3.23
CA LEU A 16 5.76 -3.76 -3.45
C LEU A 16 7.08 -3.95 -2.68
N LEU A 17 7.04 -4.53 -1.49
CA LEU A 17 8.21 -4.88 -0.70
C LEU A 17 9.02 -5.99 -1.38
N GLU A 18 8.35 -7.03 -1.87
CA GLU A 18 8.97 -8.15 -2.57
C GLU A 18 9.64 -7.70 -3.87
N LYS A 19 8.98 -6.80 -4.62
CA LYS A 19 9.54 -6.14 -5.80
C LYS A 19 10.64 -5.11 -5.50
N ARG A 20 10.94 -4.86 -4.21
CA ARG A 20 11.94 -3.89 -3.73
C ARG A 20 11.66 -2.44 -4.17
N PHE A 21 10.40 -2.12 -4.47
CA PHE A 21 9.97 -0.76 -4.81
C PHE A 21 9.83 0.14 -3.57
N VAL A 22 9.52 -0.45 -2.41
CA VAL A 22 9.42 0.27 -1.13
C VAL A 22 10.27 -0.42 -0.05
N ARG A 23 10.55 0.30 1.04
CA ARG A 23 11.25 -0.22 2.23
C ARG A 23 10.70 0.46 3.49
N SER A 24 10.99 -0.11 4.65
CA SER A 24 10.71 0.56 5.92
C SER A 24 11.44 1.92 5.99
N SER A 25 10.78 2.91 6.57
CA SER A 25 11.28 4.27 6.71
C SER A 25 11.19 4.71 8.17
N VAL A 26 12.17 5.50 8.62
CA VAL A 26 12.21 6.15 9.94
C VAL A 26 12.13 7.68 9.81
N SER A 27 11.73 8.18 8.64
CA SER A 27 11.58 9.61 8.38
C SER A 27 10.50 10.23 9.28
N PRO A 28 10.73 11.42 9.85
CA PRO A 28 9.69 12.15 10.59
C PRO A 28 8.57 12.69 9.67
N TRP A 29 8.77 12.65 8.35
CA TRP A 29 7.80 13.11 7.35
C TRP A 29 6.97 11.96 6.79
N GLY A 30 5.65 12.12 6.79
CA GLY A 30 4.68 11.21 6.20
C GLY A 30 3.98 11.80 4.98
N ALA A 31 3.37 10.95 4.17
CA ALA A 31 2.53 11.33 3.04
C ALA A 31 1.20 10.56 3.09
N LEU A 32 0.13 11.18 2.59
CA LEU A 32 -1.17 10.52 2.47
C LEU A 32 -1.15 9.57 1.26
N VAL A 33 -1.74 8.38 1.41
CA VAL A 33 -1.84 7.36 0.36
C VAL A 33 -3.32 7.05 0.11
N LEU A 34 -3.71 6.99 -1.16
CA LEU A 34 -5.06 6.64 -1.61
C LEU A 34 -5.07 5.24 -2.22
N LEU A 35 -6.01 4.41 -1.78
CA LEU A 35 -6.29 3.12 -2.38
C LEU A 35 -7.31 3.29 -3.50
N VAL A 36 -6.91 3.01 -4.74
CA VAL A 36 -7.79 3.14 -5.91
C VAL A 36 -8.10 1.75 -6.47
N LYS A 37 -9.39 1.43 -6.62
CA LYS A 37 -9.83 0.24 -7.34
C LYS A 37 -9.60 0.48 -8.84
N LYS A 38 -8.76 -0.32 -9.48
CA LYS A 38 -8.61 -0.29 -10.94
C LYS A 38 -9.92 -0.76 -11.60
N LYS A 39 -10.29 -0.15 -12.72
CA LYS A 39 -11.26 -0.75 -13.64
C LYS A 39 -10.52 -1.83 -14.41
N ASP A 40 -11.06 -3.05 -14.38
CA ASP A 40 -10.63 -4.12 -15.26
C ASP A 40 -10.98 -3.70 -16.70
N GLY A 41 -10.05 -3.90 -17.64
CA GLY A 41 -10.20 -3.52 -19.04
C GLY A 41 -11.29 -4.29 -19.75
#